data_AF-A0AAT9HVU6-F1
#
_entry.id   AF-A0AAT9HVU6-F1
#
_cell.length_a   1.000
_cell.length_b   1.000
_cell.length_c   1.000
_cell.angle_alpha   90.00
_cell.angle_beta   90.00
_cell.angle_gamma   90.00
#
_symmetry.space_group_name_H-M   'P 1'
#
loop_
_entity.id
_entity.type
_entity.pdbx_description
1 polymer ?
#
loop_
_entity_poly.entity_id
_entity_poly.type
_entity_poly.pdbx_seq_one_letter_code
_entity_poly.pdbx_strand_id
1 'polypeptide(L)'
;MFVAGFVTGTLAGWPLADRLAFAGLTAALSVQEFGGSLSAPGWAEIGAWWRRVGCAQGQDPAALRRYEFLTDLTPPGPARPWPLRRAVPTIGFRRSA
;
A
#
# COMPACT_ATOMS: atom_id res chain seq x y z
N MET A 1 4.75 4.89 -8.20
CA MET A 1 3.96 5.17 -6.98
C MET A 1 4.74 5.85 -5.86
N PHE A 2 6.02 5.53 -5.64
CA PHE A 2 6.84 6.15 -4.57
C PHE A 2 6.69 7.67 -4.45
N VAL A 3 6.93 8.41 -5.56
CA VAL A 3 6.86 9.88 -5.57
C VAL A 3 5.48 10.39 -5.14
N ALA A 4 4.40 9.76 -5.61
CA ALA A 4 3.05 10.14 -5.21
C ALA A 4 2.83 9.96 -3.69
N GLY A 5 3.26 8.83 -3.13
CA GLY A 5 3.21 8.62 -1.68
C GLY A 5 4.05 9.64 -0.90
N PHE A 6 5.26 9.95 -1.39
CA PHE A 6 6.12 10.95 -0.75
C PHE A 6 5.50 12.35 -0.76
N VAL A 7 4.89 12.76 -1.88
CA VAL A 7 4.17 14.03 -2.00
C VAL A 7 2.96 14.06 -1.08
N THR A 8 2.17 12.98 -1.00
CA THR A 8 1.04 12.87 -0.05
C THR A 8 1.50 13.12 1.38
N GLY A 9 2.56 12.44 1.84
CA GLY A 9 3.08 12.65 3.20
C GLY A 9 3.67 14.04 3.41
N THR A 10 4.22 14.67 2.36
CA THR A 10 4.72 16.04 2.41
C THR A 10 3.58 17.04 2.58
N LEU A 11 2.50 16.90 1.80
CA LEU A 11 1.31 17.75 1.89
C LEU A 11 0.58 17.57 3.22
N ALA A 12 0.61 16.35 3.80
CA ALA A 12 0.06 16.06 5.11
C ALA A 12 0.96 16.51 6.28
N GLY A 13 2.14 17.07 6.01
CA GLY A 13 3.04 17.59 7.05
C GLY A 13 3.73 16.52 7.90
N TRP A 14 3.77 15.26 7.45
CA TRP A 14 4.35 14.17 8.25
C TRP A 14 5.87 14.32 8.45
N PRO A 15 6.48 13.71 9.47
CA PRO A 15 7.93 13.57 9.56
C PRO A 15 8.54 12.88 8.34
N LEU A 16 9.80 13.17 8.00
CA LEU A 16 10.47 12.60 6.82
C LEU A 16 10.47 11.06 6.81
N ALA A 17 10.66 10.44 7.98
CA ALA A 17 10.63 8.99 8.12
C ALA A 17 9.30 8.38 7.65
N ASP A 18 8.17 8.99 8.03
CA ASP A 18 6.83 8.53 7.69
C ASP A 18 6.53 8.77 6.21
N ARG A 19 7.00 9.89 5.64
CA ARG A 19 6.91 10.15 4.19
C ARG A 19 7.61 9.05 3.39
N LEU A 20 8.83 8.68 3.79
CA LEU A 20 9.62 7.65 3.13
C LEU A 20 9.01 6.26 3.33
N ALA A 21 8.53 5.95 4.53
CA ALA A 21 7.84 4.70 4.83
C ALA A 21 6.57 4.56 3.98
N PHE A 22 5.73 5.59 3.92
CA PHE A 22 4.51 5.60 3.12
C PHE A 22 4.80 5.53 1.62
N ALA A 23 5.80 6.26 1.12
CA ALA A 23 6.25 6.18 -0.26
C ALA A 23 6.73 4.76 -0.63
N GLY A 24 7.51 4.13 0.26
CA GLY A 24 7.96 2.75 0.11
C GLY A 24 6.79 1.77 0.07
N LEU A 25 5.85 1.88 1.01
CA LEU A 25 4.66 1.05 1.07
C LEU A 25 3.81 1.16 -0.20
N THR A 26 3.50 2.38 -0.64
CA THR A 26 2.67 2.59 -1.85
C THR A 26 3.35 2.07 -3.11
N ALA A 27 4.68 2.15 -3.20
CA ALA A 27 5.45 1.53 -4.27
C ALA A 27 5.41 -0.01 -4.20
N ALA A 28 5.62 -0.58 -3.01
CA ALA A 28 5.65 -2.03 -2.81
C ALA A 28 4.29 -2.70 -3.06
N LEU A 29 3.17 -2.04 -2.72
CA LEU A 29 1.84 -2.54 -3.06
C LEU A 29 1.55 -2.44 -4.56
N SER A 30 2.04 -1.39 -5.22
CA SER A 30 1.80 -1.18 -6.65
C SER A 30 2.50 -2.19 -7.56
N VAL A 31 3.67 -2.71 -7.16
CA VAL A 31 4.40 -3.72 -7.96
C VAL A 31 3.84 -5.14 -7.82
N GLN A 32 2.88 -5.37 -6.92
CA GLN A 32 2.19 -6.66 -6.79
C GLN A 32 1.13 -6.87 -7.88
N GLU A 33 0.83 -5.81 -8.63
CA GLU A 33 -0.31 -5.74 -9.52
C GLU A 33 0.12 -5.17 -10.87
N PHE A 34 -0.45 -5.68 -11.95
CA PHE A 34 -0.19 -5.15 -13.29
C PHE A 34 -0.95 -3.84 -13.53
N GLY A 35 -0.42 -2.98 -14.39
CA GLY A 35 -1.16 -1.79 -14.87
C GLY A 35 -0.52 -0.42 -14.56
N GLY A 36 0.73 -0.36 -14.13
CA GLY A 36 1.44 0.92 -13.96
C GLY A 36 0.75 1.83 -12.94
N SER A 37 0.24 3.00 -13.36
CA SER A 37 -0.50 3.88 -12.45
C SER A 37 -1.83 3.28 -11.97
N LEU A 38 -2.44 2.36 -12.73
CA LEU A 38 -3.68 1.67 -12.34
C LEU A 38 -3.46 0.65 -11.21
N SER A 39 -2.20 0.29 -10.92
CA SER A 39 -1.86 -0.53 -9.76
C SER A 39 -1.64 0.27 -8.49
N ALA A 40 -1.82 1.60 -8.53
CA ALA A 40 -1.79 2.45 -7.35
C ALA A 40 -2.67 1.89 -6.23
N PRO A 41 -2.15 1.77 -4.98
CA PRO A 41 -2.98 1.39 -3.86
C PRO A 41 -3.89 2.55 -3.42
N GLY A 42 -5.14 2.24 -3.08
CA GLY A 42 -6.04 3.09 -2.34
C GLY A 42 -5.99 2.81 -0.83
N TRP A 43 -6.71 3.63 -0.06
CA TRP A 43 -6.74 3.56 1.41
C TRP A 43 -7.19 2.21 1.96
N ALA A 44 -8.17 1.55 1.33
CA ALA A 44 -8.64 0.23 1.76
C ALA A 44 -7.52 -0.82 1.71
N GLU A 45 -6.60 -0.68 0.76
CA GLU A 45 -5.56 -1.63 0.41
C GLU A 45 -4.35 -1.43 1.34
N ILE A 46 -4.01 -0.17 1.62
CA ILE A 46 -3.08 0.23 2.69
C ILE A 46 -3.58 -0.27 4.06
N GLY A 47 -4.86 -0.06 4.36
CA GLY A 47 -5.45 -0.51 5.62
C GLY A 47 -5.51 -2.03 5.76
N ALA A 48 -5.79 -2.75 4.67
CA ALA A 48 -5.75 -4.21 4.65
C ALA A 48 -4.32 -4.73 4.89
N TRP A 49 -3.32 -4.10 4.26
CA TRP A 49 -1.92 -4.41 4.51
C TRP A 49 -1.55 -4.17 5.98
N TRP A 50 -1.92 -3.03 6.56
CA TRP A 50 -1.59 -2.68 7.96
C TRP A 50 -2.15 -3.71 8.95
N ARG A 51 -3.43 -4.07 8.82
CA ARG A 51 -4.04 -5.13 9.64
C ARG A 51 -3.35 -6.48 9.46
N ARG A 52 -3.02 -6.84 8.22
CA ARG A 52 -2.37 -8.12 7.91
C ARG A 52 -1.01 -8.24 8.58
N VAL A 53 -0.17 -7.20 8.50
CA VAL A 53 1.16 -7.23 9.14
C VAL A 53 1.03 -7.14 10.66
N GLY A 54 0.04 -6.42 11.20
CA GLY A 54 -0.21 -6.36 12.64
C GLY A 54 -0.65 -7.69 13.25
N CYS A 55 -1.33 -8.56 12.48
CA CYS A 55 -1.74 -9.90 12.94
C CYS A 55 -0.74 -11.01 12.60
N ALA A 56 0.32 -10.72 11.83
CA ALA A 56 1.27 -11.74 11.41
C ALA A 56 2.20 -12.14 12.57
N GLN A 57 2.40 -13.46 12.75
CA GLN A 57 3.33 -13.98 13.75
C GLN A 57 4.79 -13.73 13.33
N GLY A 58 5.66 -13.46 14.31
CA GLY A 58 7.11 -13.31 14.08
C GLY A 58 7.53 -11.99 13.42
N GLN A 59 6.65 -10.99 13.37
CA GLN A 59 7.03 -9.65 12.87
C GLN A 59 7.99 -8.96 13.83
N ASP A 60 9.00 -8.30 13.27
CA ASP A 60 9.92 -7.45 14.03
C ASP A 60 9.15 -6.24 14.61
N PRO A 61 9.10 -6.07 15.94
CA PRO A 61 8.45 -4.92 16.57
C PRO A 61 8.98 -3.57 16.09
N ALA A 62 10.26 -3.48 15.72
CA ALA A 62 10.84 -2.25 15.18
C ALA A 62 10.28 -1.92 13.79
N ALA A 63 10.04 -2.93 12.96
CA ALA A 63 9.40 -2.76 11.67
C ALA A 63 7.94 -2.31 11.82
N LEU A 64 7.19 -2.86 12.77
CA LEU A 64 5.81 -2.43 13.04
C LEU A 64 5.73 -0.98 13.52
N ARG A 65 6.61 -0.57 14.45
CA ARG A 65 6.68 0.83 14.93
C ARG A 65 6.93 1.83 13.80
N ARG A 66 7.72 1.47 12.79
CA ARG A 66 7.99 2.33 11.62
C ARG A 66 6.71 2.69 10.82
N TYR A 67 5.65 1.92 10.94
CA TYR A 67 4.39 2.13 10.24
C TYR A 67 3.23 2.49 11.18
N GLU A 68 3.49 2.79 12.46
CA GLU A 68 2.44 3.05 13.46
C GLU A 68 1.54 4.24 13.10
N PHE A 69 2.09 5.23 12.38
CA PHE A 69 1.37 6.39 11.86
C PHE A 69 0.20 6.03 10.92
N LEU A 70 0.18 4.81 10.37
CA LEU A 70 -0.94 4.33 9.55
C LEU A 70 -2.21 4.04 10.37
N THR A 71 -2.08 3.91 11.69
CA THR A 71 -3.21 3.69 12.59
C THR A 71 -4.20 4.83 12.51
N ASP A 72 -3.72 6.07 12.43
CA ASP A 72 -4.57 7.27 12.33
C ASP A 72 -5.19 7.44 10.94
N LEU A 73 -4.59 6.83 9.92
CA LEU A 73 -4.99 6.94 8.52
C LEU A 73 -5.95 5.86 8.06
N THR A 74 -6.08 4.78 8.83
CA THR A 74 -6.89 3.62 8.47
C THR A 74 -8.14 3.60 9.35
N PRO A 75 -9.31 4.04 8.85
CA PRO A 75 -10.53 4.03 9.64
C PRO A 75 -10.84 2.62 10.18
N PRO A 76 -11.34 2.50 11.42
CA PRO A 76 -11.83 1.23 11.93
C PRO A 76 -13.10 0.85 11.15
N GLY A 77 -12.96 -0.09 10.22
CA GLY A 77 -14.05 -0.57 9.39
C GLY A 77 -13.63 -1.82 8.61
N PRO A 78 -14.59 -2.61 8.11
CA PRO A 78 -14.28 -3.82 7.37
C PRO A 78 -13.39 -3.45 6.18
N ALA A 79 -12.22 -4.12 6.10
CA ALA A 79 -11.39 -4.07 4.92
C ALA A 79 -12.24 -4.45 3.72
N ARG A 80 -12.29 -3.60 2.68
CA ARG A 80 -12.81 -4.08 1.40
C ARG A 80 -11.99 -5.30 0.98
N PRO A 81 -12.61 -6.38 0.45
CA PRO A 81 -11.87 -7.58 0.06
C PRO A 81 -10.71 -7.22 -0.87
N TRP A 82 -9.51 -7.72 -0.55
CA TRP A 82 -8.29 -7.55 -1.32
C TRP A 82 -7.87 -8.90 -1.93
N PRO A 83 -7.45 -8.95 -3.20
CA PRO A 83 -7.23 -7.83 -4.13
C PRO A 83 -8.53 -7.32 -4.81
N LEU A 84 -8.59 -6.01 -5.10
CA LEU A 84 -9.68 -5.43 -5.91
C LEU A 84 -9.53 -5.85 -7.37
N ARG A 85 -10.65 -5.94 -8.13
CA ARG A 85 -10.59 -6.14 -9.58
C ARG A 85 -9.85 -4.98 -10.22
N ARG A 86 -8.71 -5.26 -10.86
CA ARG A 86 -7.90 -4.28 -11.60
C ARG A 86 -8.03 -4.45 -13.11
N ALA A 87 -7.64 -3.40 -13.83
CA ALA A 87 -7.57 -3.40 -15.27
C ALA A 87 -6.57 -4.47 -15.76
N VAL A 88 -6.93 -5.19 -16.81
CA VAL A 88 -6.06 -6.18 -17.44
C VAL A 88 -5.07 -5.44 -18.35
N PRO A 89 -3.77 -5.81 -18.34
CA PRO A 89 -2.81 -5.36 -19.33
C PRO A 89 -3.35 -5.39 -20.76
N THR A 90 -3.22 -4.28 -21.48
CA THR A 90 -3.61 -4.19 -22.90
C THR A 90 -2.71 -5.07 -23.79
N ILE A 91 -1.46 -5.29 -23.38
CA ILE A 91 -0.47 -6.12 -24.08
C ILE A 91 0.11 -7.09 -23.04
N GLY A 92 0.15 -8.40 -23.35
CA GLY A 92 0.92 -9.36 -22.53
C GLY A 92 0.32 -10.75 -22.35
N PHE A 93 -0.97 -10.96 -22.63
CA PHE A 93 -1.57 -12.29 -22.53
C PHE A 93 -1.85 -12.86 -23.93
N ARG A 94 -0.85 -13.54 -24.54
CA ARG A 94 -1.19 -14.54 -25.56
C ARG A 94 -1.99 -15.61 -24.85
N ARG A 95 -3.15 -15.99 -25.37
CA ARG A 95 -3.82 -17.22 -24.94
C ARG A 95 -2.85 -18.37 -25.22
N SER A 96 -2.45 -19.11 -24.19
CA SER A 96 -1.86 -20.42 -24.41
C SER A 96 -2.92 -21.27 -25.12
N ALA A 97 -2.53 -21.86 -26.25
CA ALA A 97 -3.35 -22.78 -27.03
C ALA A 97 -3.67 -24.05 -26.23
#